data_AF-A0A9D8ACI2-F1
#
_entry.id   AF-A0A9D8ACI2-F1
#
_cell.length_a   1.000
_cell.length_b   1.000
_cell.length_c   1.000
_cell.angle_alpha   90.00
_cell.angle_beta   90.00
_cell.angle_gamma   90.00
#
_symmetry.space_group_name_H-M   'P 1'
#
loop_
_entity.id
_entity.type
_entity.pdbx_description
1 polymer ?
#
loop_
_entity_poly.entity_id
_entity_poly.type
_entity_poly.pdbx_seq_one_letter_code
_entity_poly.pdbx_strand_id
1 'polypeptide(L)'
;MKNIILPISTLLFLTIGCDNPLKENAIDLDSQELQDFSSELASDLGLSKSSTEALNDVLNRHGRGGKHREPGFLWKVAGELATTLTEEEKARLFEKMDESDISLFGGQKGNMGQGGGGMMGGRGGRNSGGMGQGRGGRHGGGGMGQGHGGNNFAGGIYSILTDEQKEAFKVIIDSYQEKFQAIKDQVDEGTLTQDEAWAQIQALREAMQAEMEALLTDEQKAELEQMKADREAEMEAYMDSSKAVMYEVLAMTAEQITEFENIQDDTKAAMEALREQLSNGDIDIDAFREAAVQMHTDASTKLEALFTDDQLEIIKIHKALQLRMNKHRGGGNGQGMGNGGRRGGHGRGGNSG
;
A
#
# COMPACT_ATOMS: atom_id res chain seq x y z
N MET A 1 -13.29 7.23 86.88
CA MET A 1 -13.20 8.70 86.72
C MET A 1 -12.14 9.01 85.67
N LYS A 2 -12.50 9.78 84.63
CA LYS A 2 -11.67 10.49 83.63
C LYS A 2 -10.73 9.62 82.76
N ASN A 3 -10.98 9.40 81.48
CA ASN A 3 -11.02 10.31 80.30
C ASN A 3 -9.65 10.71 79.73
N ILE A 4 -9.42 10.24 78.49
CA ILE A 4 -8.85 10.93 77.31
C ILE A 4 -7.32 11.09 77.26
N ILE A 5 -6.67 10.38 76.31
CA ILE A 5 -5.93 10.96 75.16
C ILE A 5 -6.07 10.00 73.94
N LEU A 6 -6.61 10.52 72.84
CA LEU A 6 -6.59 10.06 71.43
C LEU A 6 -5.68 11.05 70.65
N PRO A 7 -5.45 10.96 69.31
CA PRO A 7 -5.45 9.84 68.35
C PRO A 7 -4.21 9.89 67.40
N ILE A 8 -4.15 9.01 66.37
CA ILE A 8 -3.95 9.32 64.92
C ILE A 8 -3.25 8.15 64.19
N SER A 9 -3.99 7.57 63.23
CA SER A 9 -3.57 7.03 61.91
C SER A 9 -2.36 6.09 61.85
N THR A 10 -2.44 4.93 61.19
CA THR A 10 -2.45 4.88 59.72
C THR A 10 -2.84 3.48 59.22
N LEU A 11 -3.94 3.46 58.47
CA LEU A 11 -4.23 2.70 57.24
C LEU A 11 -3.60 1.31 57.01
N LEU A 12 -4.51 0.34 56.93
CA LEU A 12 -4.40 -1.00 56.36
C LEU A 12 -4.31 -0.92 54.82
N PHE A 13 -3.23 -1.39 54.19
CA PHE A 13 -3.21 -1.73 52.76
C PHE A 13 -3.12 -3.25 52.62
N LEU A 14 -4.27 -3.85 52.33
CA LEU A 14 -4.37 -5.19 51.76
C LEU A 14 -3.79 -5.13 50.34
N THR A 15 -2.65 -5.78 50.11
CA THR A 15 -2.18 -6.11 48.76
C THR A 15 -3.07 -7.21 48.20
N ILE A 16 -4.20 -6.79 47.62
CA ILE A 16 -4.87 -7.55 46.57
C ILE A 16 -3.90 -7.49 45.38
N GLY A 17 -3.11 -8.54 45.21
CA GLY A 17 -2.55 -8.82 43.90
C GLY A 17 -3.74 -8.99 42.96
N CYS A 18 -3.90 -8.05 42.02
CA CYS A 18 -4.75 -8.26 40.88
C CYS A 18 -4.13 -9.38 40.05
N ASP A 19 -4.46 -10.62 40.43
CA ASP A 19 -4.74 -11.68 39.47
C ASP A 19 -5.66 -11.06 38.42
N ASN A 20 -5.17 -10.94 37.19
CA ASN A 20 -5.90 -10.38 36.07
C ASN A 20 -6.71 -11.54 35.46
N PRO A 21 -8.00 -11.72 35.77
CA PRO A 21 -8.75 -12.88 35.35
C PRO A 21 -9.52 -12.53 34.09
N LEU A 22 -8.81 -12.20 33.00
CA LEU A 22 -9.35 -12.06 31.64
C LEU A 22 -8.25 -12.36 30.60
N LYS A 23 -7.81 -13.61 30.53
CA LYS A 23 -7.35 -14.19 29.27
C LYS A 23 -8.45 -15.14 28.78
N GLU A 24 -9.56 -14.58 28.33
CA GLU A 24 -10.52 -15.36 27.55
C GLU A 24 -9.97 -15.49 26.12
N ASN A 25 -9.40 -16.65 25.80
CA ASN A 25 -9.24 -17.25 24.47
C ASN A 25 -9.08 -16.30 23.27
N ALA A 26 -8.26 -15.25 23.37
CA ALA A 26 -7.79 -14.58 22.18
C ALA A 26 -6.89 -15.60 21.46
N ILE A 27 -7.30 -16.07 20.28
CA ILE A 27 -6.39 -16.76 19.36
C ILE A 27 -5.26 -15.77 19.09
N ASP A 28 -4.11 -16.01 19.73
CA ASP A 28 -2.93 -15.18 19.56
C ASP A 28 -2.46 -15.36 18.11
N LEU A 29 -2.44 -14.28 17.34
CA LEU A 29 -1.93 -14.32 15.99
C LEU A 29 -0.41 -14.26 16.06
N ASP A 30 0.25 -15.11 15.27
CA ASP A 30 1.70 -15.32 15.33
C ASP A 30 2.55 -14.06 15.03
N SER A 31 1.94 -12.96 14.58
CA SER A 31 2.61 -11.67 14.37
C SER A 31 1.71 -10.48 14.70
N GLN A 32 2.33 -9.40 15.19
CA GLN A 32 1.63 -8.13 15.44
C GLN A 32 0.97 -7.57 14.18
N GLU A 33 1.62 -7.72 13.01
CA GLU A 33 1.07 -7.32 11.71
C GLU A 33 -0.28 -8.01 11.43
N LEU A 34 -0.35 -9.33 11.62
CA LEU A 34 -1.60 -10.07 11.48
C LEU A 34 -2.62 -9.68 12.55
N GLN A 35 -2.17 -9.43 13.79
CA GLN A 35 -3.07 -9.04 14.87
C GLN A 35 -3.74 -7.70 14.63
N ASP A 36 -2.98 -6.71 14.15
CA ASP A 36 -3.50 -5.39 13.79
C ASP A 36 -4.46 -5.50 12.61
N PHE A 37 -4.08 -6.28 11.58
CA PHE A 37 -4.92 -6.55 10.42
C PHE A 37 -6.26 -7.21 10.80
N SER A 38 -6.21 -8.26 11.62
CA SER A 38 -7.41 -8.97 12.08
C SER A 38 -8.32 -8.07 12.91
N SER A 39 -7.73 -7.27 13.81
CA SER A 39 -8.49 -6.37 14.68
C SER A 39 -9.21 -5.28 13.88
N GLU A 40 -8.55 -4.69 12.88
CA GLU A 40 -9.19 -3.72 11.97
C GLU A 40 -10.26 -4.40 11.13
N LEU A 41 -9.99 -5.58 10.56
CA LEU A 41 -10.97 -6.31 9.75
C LEU A 41 -12.21 -6.69 10.56
N ALA A 42 -12.02 -7.20 11.78
CA ALA A 42 -13.12 -7.55 12.67
C ALA A 42 -13.97 -6.33 13.07
N SER A 43 -13.31 -5.20 13.35
CA SER A 43 -14.00 -3.94 13.67
C SER A 43 -14.76 -3.38 12.47
N ASP A 44 -14.12 -3.32 11.30
CA ASP A 44 -14.71 -2.76 10.07
C ASP A 44 -15.91 -3.58 9.60
N LEU A 45 -15.84 -4.91 9.73
CA LEU A 45 -16.93 -5.81 9.37
C LEU A 45 -17.95 -6.01 10.49
N GLY A 46 -17.75 -5.42 11.67
CA GLY A 46 -18.60 -5.65 12.83
C GLY A 46 -18.77 -7.14 13.15
N LEU A 47 -17.68 -7.91 13.05
CA LEU A 47 -17.71 -9.36 13.24
C LEU A 47 -18.17 -9.73 14.64
N SER A 48 -18.95 -10.80 14.75
CA SER A 48 -19.25 -11.42 16.03
C SER A 48 -17.97 -11.98 16.69
N LYS A 49 -18.01 -12.29 17.99
CA LYS A 49 -16.87 -12.96 18.67
C LYS A 49 -16.51 -14.27 17.96
N SER A 50 -17.50 -15.07 17.60
CA SER A 50 -17.31 -16.32 16.85
C SER A 50 -16.76 -16.10 15.44
N SER A 51 -17.25 -15.09 14.70
CA SER A 51 -16.72 -14.76 13.36
C SER A 51 -15.28 -14.26 13.44
N THR A 52 -14.93 -13.52 14.50
CA THR A 52 -13.57 -13.04 14.77
C THR A 52 -12.62 -14.19 15.11
N GLU A 53 -13.08 -15.15 15.91
CA GLU A 53 -12.33 -16.37 16.22
C GLU A 53 -12.10 -17.19 14.95
N ALA A 54 -13.12 -17.35 14.10
CA ALA A 54 -12.99 -18.01 12.80
C ALA A 54 -11.98 -17.29 11.89
N LEU A 55 -12.07 -15.97 11.76
CA LEU A 55 -11.09 -15.16 11.01
C LEU A 55 -9.67 -15.37 11.52
N ASN A 56 -9.47 -15.32 12.84
CA ASN A 56 -8.14 -15.54 13.43
C ASN A 56 -7.61 -16.94 13.15
N ASP A 57 -8.47 -17.96 13.15
CA ASP A 57 -8.07 -19.32 12.79
C ASP A 57 -7.63 -19.42 11.32
N VAL A 58 -8.38 -18.81 10.39
CA VAL A 58 -7.99 -18.73 8.96
C VAL A 58 -6.63 -18.03 8.80
N LEU A 59 -6.46 -16.87 9.44
CA LEU A 59 -5.22 -16.10 9.36
C LEU A 59 -4.04 -16.85 9.95
N ASN A 60 -4.22 -17.56 11.07
CA ASN A 60 -3.17 -18.41 11.62
C ASN A 60 -2.88 -19.59 10.71
N ARG A 61 -3.89 -20.29 10.20
CA ARG A 61 -3.71 -21.47 9.35
C ARG A 61 -2.82 -21.18 8.13
N HIS A 62 -3.03 -20.03 7.51
CA HIS A 62 -2.28 -19.64 6.31
C HIS A 62 -1.08 -18.73 6.58
N GLY A 63 -1.05 -18.04 7.74
CA GLY A 63 -0.09 -16.98 8.03
C GLY A 63 0.98 -17.32 9.07
N ARG A 64 0.85 -18.48 9.74
CA ARG A 64 1.74 -18.91 10.84
C ARG A 64 3.20 -18.95 10.43
N GLY A 65 4.11 -18.67 11.36
CA GLY A 65 5.55 -18.80 11.11
C GLY A 65 6.10 -17.91 9.98
N GLY A 66 5.46 -16.76 9.72
CA GLY A 66 5.89 -15.81 8.68
C GLY A 66 5.23 -16.01 7.31
N LYS A 67 4.38 -17.03 7.14
CA LYS A 67 3.72 -17.37 5.87
C LYS A 67 2.76 -16.30 5.34
N HIS A 68 2.36 -15.33 6.16
CA HIS A 68 1.61 -14.16 5.72
C HIS A 68 2.40 -13.24 4.76
N ARG A 69 3.68 -13.54 4.53
CA ARG A 69 4.55 -12.90 3.53
C ARG A 69 4.78 -13.78 2.29
N GLU A 70 4.30 -15.02 2.29
CA GLU A 70 4.41 -15.90 1.13
C GLU A 70 3.46 -15.48 0.00
N PRO A 71 3.83 -15.73 -1.27
CA PRO A 71 2.95 -15.52 -2.41
C PRO A 71 1.64 -16.30 -2.23
N GLY A 72 0.52 -15.64 -2.59
CA GLY A 72 -0.80 -16.25 -2.53
C GLY A 72 -1.43 -16.39 -1.14
N PHE A 73 -0.81 -15.90 -0.06
CA PHE A 73 -1.41 -15.93 1.28
C PHE A 73 -2.84 -15.38 1.32
N LEU A 74 -3.06 -14.19 0.76
CA LEU A 74 -4.39 -13.56 0.74
C LEU A 74 -5.40 -14.33 -0.12
N TRP A 75 -4.97 -15.06 -1.15
CA TRP A 75 -5.85 -15.91 -1.93
C TRP A 75 -6.41 -17.05 -1.07
N LYS A 76 -5.55 -17.71 -0.31
CA LYS A 76 -5.97 -18.78 0.61
C LYS A 76 -6.96 -18.27 1.66
N VAL A 77 -6.67 -17.11 2.23
CA VAL A 77 -7.58 -16.45 3.19
C VAL A 77 -8.91 -16.10 2.51
N ALA A 78 -8.90 -15.54 1.29
CA ALA A 78 -10.09 -15.17 0.57
C ALA A 78 -10.99 -16.37 0.24
N GLY A 79 -10.41 -17.48 -0.21
CA GLY A 79 -11.14 -18.70 -0.51
C GLY A 79 -11.87 -19.27 0.71
N GLU A 80 -11.23 -19.25 1.88
CA GLU A 80 -11.90 -19.68 3.10
C GLU A 80 -12.97 -18.69 3.57
N LEU A 81 -12.67 -17.38 3.54
CA LEU A 81 -13.63 -16.36 3.95
C LEU A 81 -14.89 -16.33 3.10
N ALA A 82 -14.81 -16.67 1.81
CA ALA A 82 -15.98 -16.81 0.94
C ALA A 82 -17.00 -17.83 1.49
N THR A 83 -16.51 -18.88 2.15
CA THR A 83 -17.35 -19.94 2.73
C THR A 83 -17.77 -19.68 4.17
N THR A 84 -17.00 -18.88 4.93
CA THR A 84 -17.24 -18.68 6.37
C THR A 84 -18.02 -17.42 6.69
N LEU A 85 -17.88 -16.36 5.89
CA LEU A 85 -18.57 -15.09 6.13
C LEU A 85 -20.04 -15.18 5.73
N THR A 86 -20.92 -14.55 6.49
CA THR A 86 -22.31 -14.40 6.09
C THR A 86 -22.46 -13.36 4.97
N GLU A 87 -23.58 -13.40 4.25
CA GLU A 87 -23.87 -12.41 3.20
C GLU A 87 -23.87 -10.96 3.72
N GLU A 88 -24.30 -10.74 4.96
CA GLU A 88 -24.23 -9.42 5.59
C GLU A 88 -22.80 -8.99 5.91
N GLU A 89 -21.93 -9.93 6.31
CA GLU A 89 -20.51 -9.67 6.56
C GLU A 89 -19.77 -9.40 5.23
N LYS A 90 -20.07 -10.16 4.18
CA LYS A 90 -19.57 -9.93 2.81
C LYS A 90 -20.01 -8.56 2.27
N ALA A 91 -21.28 -8.18 2.46
CA ALA A 91 -21.78 -6.88 2.03
C ALA A 91 -21.00 -5.72 2.68
N ARG A 92 -20.70 -5.81 3.99
CA ARG A 92 -19.86 -4.81 4.68
C ARG A 92 -18.39 -4.84 4.22
N LEU A 93 -17.89 -6.00 3.83
CA LEU A 93 -16.55 -6.11 3.26
C LEU A 93 -16.45 -5.39 1.91
N PHE A 94 -17.52 -5.47 1.12
CA PHE A 94 -17.60 -4.90 -0.22
C PHE A 94 -18.02 -3.43 -0.26
N GLU A 95 -18.71 -2.92 0.77
CA GLU A 95 -19.24 -1.55 0.83
C GLU A 95 -18.22 -0.49 0.41
N LYS A 96 -17.02 -0.49 1.00
CA LYS A 96 -15.97 0.49 0.64
C LYS A 96 -15.47 0.36 -0.79
N MET A 97 -15.48 -0.85 -1.36
CA MET A 97 -15.09 -1.08 -2.75
C MET A 97 -16.17 -0.59 -3.71
N ASP A 98 -17.44 -0.84 -3.38
CA ASP A 98 -18.59 -0.45 -4.19
C ASP A 98 -18.82 1.07 -4.14
N GLU A 99 -18.65 1.70 -2.97
CA GLU A 99 -18.68 3.17 -2.82
C GLU A 99 -17.59 3.87 -3.63
N SER A 100 -16.43 3.23 -3.74
CA SER A 100 -15.25 3.80 -4.41
C SER A 100 -15.13 3.39 -5.88
N ASP A 101 -16.13 2.69 -6.44
CA ASP A 101 -16.16 2.15 -7.80
C ASP A 101 -14.85 1.43 -8.19
N ILE A 102 -14.31 0.62 -7.26
CA ILE A 102 -13.02 -0.03 -7.45
C ILE A 102 -13.18 -1.19 -8.43
N SER A 103 -12.53 -1.10 -9.59
CA SER A 103 -12.42 -2.24 -10.50
C SER A 103 -11.70 -3.42 -9.86
N LEU A 104 -12.25 -4.62 -10.09
CA LEU A 104 -11.72 -5.88 -9.60
C LEU A 104 -10.36 -6.21 -10.22
N PHE A 105 -10.22 -6.00 -11.53
CA PHE A 105 -9.03 -6.38 -12.31
C PHE A 105 -8.19 -5.19 -12.80
N GLY A 106 -8.63 -3.95 -12.53
CA GLY A 106 -7.99 -2.72 -13.02
C GLY A 106 -8.82 -2.03 -14.12
N GLY A 107 -8.46 -0.79 -14.46
CA GLY A 107 -9.30 0.12 -15.24
C GLY A 107 -10.33 0.84 -14.35
N GLN A 108 -10.59 2.12 -14.59
CA GLN A 108 -11.52 2.87 -13.76
C GLN A 108 -12.96 2.61 -14.24
N LYS A 109 -13.74 1.79 -13.52
CA LYS A 109 -15.20 1.98 -13.52
C LYS A 109 -15.40 3.24 -12.68
N GLY A 110 -15.93 4.30 -13.28
CA GLY A 110 -16.02 5.60 -12.62
C GLY A 110 -16.21 6.71 -13.63
N ASN A 111 -17.47 6.92 -13.97
CA ASN A 111 -18.08 8.05 -14.67
C ASN A 111 -17.12 9.05 -15.37
N MET A 112 -17.15 9.06 -16.70
CA MET A 112 -16.73 10.19 -17.54
C MET A 112 -17.52 11.45 -17.17
N GLY A 113 -17.09 12.13 -16.12
CA GLY A 113 -17.44 13.51 -15.83
C GLY A 113 -16.37 14.41 -16.44
N GLN A 114 -16.71 15.03 -17.56
CA GLN A 114 -16.01 16.15 -18.18
C GLN A 114 -15.50 17.14 -17.10
N GLY A 115 -14.22 17.06 -16.71
CA GLY A 115 -13.65 17.94 -15.71
C GLY A 115 -12.36 17.45 -15.04
N GLY A 116 -11.22 17.88 -15.59
CA GLY A 116 -10.04 18.22 -14.79
C GLY A 116 -8.93 17.17 -14.72
N GLY A 117 -7.81 17.50 -15.37
CA GLY A 117 -6.50 16.97 -14.98
C GLY A 117 -6.29 17.16 -13.48
N GLY A 118 -5.98 16.07 -12.78
CA GLY A 118 -6.07 16.09 -11.32
C GLY A 118 -5.60 14.81 -10.65
N MET A 119 -4.40 14.33 -10.99
CA MET A 119 -3.69 13.36 -10.14
C MET A 119 -2.21 13.77 -9.97
N MET A 120 -2.00 14.98 -9.44
CA MET A 120 -0.72 15.44 -8.86
C MET A 120 -0.98 16.52 -7.77
N GLY A 121 -2.09 16.45 -7.04
CA GLY A 121 -2.56 17.50 -6.13
C GLY A 121 -2.64 17.10 -4.64
N GLY A 122 -1.54 16.63 -4.05
CA GLY A 122 -1.44 16.33 -2.62
C GLY A 122 -1.05 17.55 -1.76
N ARG A 123 -1.92 18.56 -1.72
CA ARG A 123 -2.11 19.58 -0.65
C ARG A 123 -0.87 20.03 0.16
N GLY A 124 -0.04 20.88 -0.43
CA GLY A 124 0.81 21.82 0.30
C GLY A 124 0.01 23.01 0.81
N GLY A 125 -0.41 22.97 2.08
CA GLY A 125 -0.90 24.14 2.80
C GLY A 125 0.27 25.05 3.19
N ARG A 126 0.54 26.08 2.38
CA ARG A 126 1.46 27.16 2.72
C ARG A 126 0.97 27.89 3.98
N ASN A 127 1.77 27.88 5.05
CA ASN A 127 1.91 29.07 5.89
C ASN A 127 3.35 29.59 5.71
N SER A 128 3.46 30.72 5.03
CA SER A 128 4.70 31.46 4.88
C SER A 128 4.99 32.18 6.19
N GLY A 129 6.18 31.97 6.76
CA GLY A 129 6.64 32.78 7.88
C GLY A 129 8.02 32.38 8.38
N GLY A 130 9.03 33.19 8.07
CA GLY A 130 10.19 33.37 8.92
C GLY A 130 11.47 32.64 8.53
N MET A 131 12.37 33.37 7.86
CA MET A 131 13.81 33.09 7.90
C MET A 131 14.31 33.10 9.35
N GLY A 132 15.01 32.04 9.75
CA GLY A 132 15.72 31.96 11.03
C GLY A 132 16.95 31.07 10.90
N GLN A 133 18.12 31.72 10.77
CA GLN A 133 19.44 31.09 10.80
C GLN A 133 19.64 30.37 12.15
N GLY A 134 20.12 29.13 12.10
CA GLY A 134 20.50 28.37 13.30
C GLY A 134 21.32 27.13 12.96
N ARG A 135 22.65 27.27 12.98
CA ARG A 135 23.62 26.17 12.97
C ARG A 135 23.45 25.29 14.22
N GLY A 136 23.55 23.97 14.05
CA GLY A 136 24.00 23.07 15.13
C GLY A 136 23.56 21.61 14.97
N GLY A 137 24.52 20.67 14.98
CA GLY A 137 24.30 19.29 15.43
C GLY A 137 24.36 18.20 14.36
N ARG A 138 25.59 17.78 14.01
CA ARG A 138 25.90 16.54 13.29
C ARG A 138 26.03 15.39 14.32
N HIS A 139 25.62 14.19 13.91
CA HIS A 139 25.84 12.84 14.47
C HIS A 139 24.64 12.17 15.16
N GLY A 140 24.20 11.09 14.51
CA GLY A 140 23.28 10.09 15.03
C GLY A 140 23.01 9.06 13.93
N GLY A 141 23.95 8.13 13.74
CA GLY A 141 23.74 6.95 12.90
C GLY A 141 22.58 6.13 13.45
N GLY A 142 21.65 5.76 12.57
CA GLY A 142 20.48 4.95 12.89
C GLY A 142 19.76 4.64 11.60
N GLY A 143 19.62 3.36 11.29
CA GLY A 143 19.13 2.83 10.03
C GLY A 143 17.86 3.50 9.54
N MET A 144 17.87 3.93 8.28
CA MET A 144 16.71 4.46 7.61
C MET A 144 16.03 3.32 6.85
N GLY A 145 14.80 3.05 7.28
CA GLY A 145 13.99 1.92 6.86
C GLY A 145 13.55 1.98 5.41
N GLN A 146 13.30 0.78 4.88
CA GLN A 146 12.52 0.54 3.67
C GLN A 146 11.14 1.21 3.81
N GLY A 147 10.98 2.38 3.20
CA GLY A 147 9.69 2.90 2.77
C GLY A 147 9.52 2.57 1.28
N HIS A 148 8.64 1.62 0.97
CA HIS A 148 8.33 1.22 -0.41
C HIS A 148 7.29 2.17 -1.02
N GLY A 149 7.60 2.68 -2.22
CA GLY A 149 6.61 3.36 -3.08
C GLY A 149 7.19 4.46 -3.96
N GLY A 150 8.05 4.11 -4.93
CA GLY A 150 8.54 5.02 -5.97
C GLY A 150 10.04 4.92 -6.22
N ASN A 151 10.44 4.41 -7.39
CA ASN A 151 11.81 4.29 -7.89
C ASN A 151 12.83 3.53 -7.01
N ASN A 152 12.73 2.20 -7.02
CA ASN A 152 13.76 1.28 -6.51
C ASN A 152 15.07 1.26 -7.32
N PHE A 153 15.20 2.04 -8.40
CA PHE A 153 16.44 2.16 -9.17
C PHE A 153 17.54 2.82 -8.35
N ALA A 154 17.21 3.91 -7.65
CA ALA A 154 18.16 4.64 -6.81
C ALA A 154 18.61 3.82 -5.59
N GLY A 155 17.72 3.01 -5.00
CA GLY A 155 18.05 2.16 -3.84
C GLY A 155 19.01 1.02 -4.18
N GLY A 156 18.84 0.37 -5.34
CA GLY A 156 19.73 -0.70 -5.80
C GLY A 156 21.10 -0.19 -6.23
N ILE A 157 21.15 0.99 -6.89
CA ILE A 157 22.42 1.66 -7.19
C ILE A 157 23.13 2.03 -5.90
N TYR A 158 22.44 2.71 -4.98
CA TYR A 158 23.04 3.20 -3.74
C TYR A 158 23.68 2.11 -2.88
N SER A 159 23.18 0.87 -2.91
CA SER A 159 23.73 -0.24 -2.13
C SER A 159 25.12 -0.70 -2.56
N ILE A 160 25.49 -0.51 -3.82
CA ILE A 160 26.78 -0.97 -4.37
C ILE A 160 27.82 0.14 -4.50
N LEU A 161 27.44 1.39 -4.17
CA LEU A 161 28.33 2.55 -4.22
C LEU A 161 29.30 2.59 -3.04
N THR A 162 30.51 3.10 -3.30
CA THR A 162 31.45 3.53 -2.25
C THR A 162 30.93 4.77 -1.52
N ASP A 163 31.49 5.10 -0.36
CA ASP A 163 31.08 6.27 0.41
C ASP A 163 31.28 7.59 -0.36
N GLU A 164 32.36 7.68 -1.14
CA GLU A 164 32.65 8.82 -2.01
C GLU A 164 31.65 8.92 -3.17
N GLN A 165 31.30 7.78 -3.80
CA GLN A 165 30.28 7.73 -4.85
C GLN A 165 28.88 8.06 -4.31
N LYS A 166 28.57 7.68 -3.06
CA LYS A 166 27.28 8.01 -2.41
C LYS A 166 27.11 9.52 -2.20
N GLU A 167 28.17 10.24 -1.87
CA GLU A 167 28.12 11.71 -1.76
C GLU A 167 27.84 12.34 -3.13
N ALA A 168 28.54 11.89 -4.18
CA ALA A 168 28.30 12.36 -5.55
C ALA A 168 26.90 12.01 -6.05
N PHE A 169 26.43 10.78 -5.80
CA PHE A 169 25.10 10.30 -6.16
C PHE A 169 24.01 11.16 -5.50
N LYS A 170 24.15 11.48 -4.21
CA LYS A 170 23.19 12.33 -3.52
C LYS A 170 23.12 13.73 -4.16
N VAL A 171 24.26 14.33 -4.51
CA VAL A 171 24.29 15.64 -5.16
C VAL A 171 23.56 15.61 -6.51
N ILE A 172 23.74 14.54 -7.30
CA ILE A 172 23.01 14.36 -8.57
C ILE A 172 21.50 14.26 -8.28
N ILE A 173 21.08 13.36 -7.39
CA ILE A 173 19.66 13.17 -7.07
C ILE A 173 19.00 14.47 -6.57
N ASP A 174 19.64 15.18 -5.64
CA ASP A 174 19.14 16.44 -5.10
C ASP A 174 18.99 17.50 -6.23
N SER A 175 19.95 17.58 -7.15
CA SER A 175 19.86 18.49 -8.31
C SER A 175 18.72 18.13 -9.27
N TYR A 176 18.54 16.85 -9.60
CA TYR A 176 17.47 16.44 -10.51
C TYR A 176 16.09 16.51 -9.87
N GLN A 177 15.99 16.32 -8.54
CA GLN A 177 14.75 16.54 -7.80
C GLN A 177 14.25 17.98 -7.97
N GLU A 178 15.13 18.98 -7.87
CA GLU A 178 14.78 20.39 -8.12
C GLU A 178 14.32 20.63 -9.55
N LYS A 179 14.99 20.01 -10.55
CA LYS A 179 14.60 20.12 -11.97
C LYS A 179 13.22 19.50 -12.23
N PHE A 180 12.91 18.34 -11.66
CA PHE A 180 11.58 17.74 -11.79
C PHE A 180 10.50 18.56 -11.09
N GLN A 181 10.82 19.14 -9.92
CA GLN A 181 9.87 20.01 -9.22
C GLN A 181 9.56 21.26 -10.06
N ALA A 182 10.57 21.86 -10.70
CA ALA A 182 10.36 23.01 -11.58
C ALA A 182 9.45 22.68 -12.77
N ILE A 183 9.61 21.51 -13.41
CA ILE A 183 8.70 21.07 -14.49
C ILE A 183 7.28 20.90 -13.95
N LYS A 184 7.13 20.25 -12.78
CA LYS A 184 5.82 20.07 -12.15
C LYS A 184 5.15 21.42 -11.87
N ASP A 185 5.88 22.37 -11.30
CA ASP A 185 5.36 23.71 -10.98
C ASP A 185 4.90 24.43 -12.27
N GLN A 186 5.65 24.31 -13.36
CA GLN A 186 5.29 24.91 -14.66
C GLN A 186 4.01 24.31 -15.26
N VAL A 187 3.80 23.01 -15.10
CA VAL A 187 2.55 22.33 -15.52
C VAL A 187 1.38 22.79 -14.65
N ASP A 188 1.57 22.87 -13.32
CA ASP A 188 0.54 23.33 -12.39
C ASP A 188 0.15 24.81 -12.65
N GLU A 189 1.11 25.63 -13.09
CA GLU A 189 0.89 27.02 -13.50
C GLU A 189 0.29 27.15 -14.91
N GLY A 190 0.16 26.05 -15.66
CA GLY A 190 -0.35 26.03 -17.04
C GLY A 190 0.60 26.68 -18.05
N THR A 191 1.85 26.94 -17.66
CA THR A 191 2.89 27.51 -18.53
C THR A 191 3.51 26.47 -19.45
N LEU A 192 3.31 25.19 -19.12
CA LEU A 192 3.81 24.04 -19.85
C LEU A 192 2.67 23.05 -20.06
N THR A 193 2.54 22.56 -21.29
CA THR A 193 1.62 21.46 -21.60
C THR A 193 2.14 20.14 -21.04
N GLN A 194 1.27 19.13 -20.98
CA GLN A 194 1.66 17.82 -20.45
C GLN A 194 2.65 17.09 -21.37
N ASP A 195 2.53 17.26 -22.68
CA ASP A 195 3.46 16.69 -23.66
C ASP A 195 4.85 17.32 -23.57
N GLU A 196 4.91 18.64 -23.46
CA GLU A 196 6.17 19.36 -23.25
C GLU A 196 6.82 18.95 -21.92
N ALA A 197 6.02 18.74 -20.85
CA ALA A 197 6.53 18.22 -19.57
C ALA A 197 7.10 16.83 -19.73
N TRP A 198 6.40 15.95 -20.43
CA TRP A 198 6.85 14.59 -20.65
C TRP A 198 8.18 14.57 -21.40
N ALA A 199 8.30 15.34 -22.49
CA ALA A 199 9.55 15.45 -23.25
C ALA A 199 10.72 15.95 -22.37
N GLN A 200 10.48 16.98 -21.56
CA GLN A 200 11.51 17.47 -20.62
C GLN A 200 11.86 16.44 -19.53
N ILE A 201 10.88 15.72 -19.00
CA ILE A 201 11.09 14.67 -18.00
C ILE A 201 11.93 13.53 -18.58
N GLN A 202 11.67 13.10 -19.82
CA GLN A 202 12.48 12.06 -20.46
C GLN A 202 13.92 12.52 -20.65
N ALA A 203 14.13 13.72 -21.17
CA ALA A 203 15.48 14.28 -21.32
C ALA A 203 16.22 14.37 -19.98
N LEU A 204 15.53 14.75 -18.89
CA LEU A 204 16.11 14.75 -17.54
C LEU A 204 16.42 13.33 -17.04
N ARG A 205 15.57 12.34 -17.32
CA ARG A 205 15.82 10.94 -16.92
C ARG A 205 17.04 10.37 -17.63
N GLU A 206 17.16 10.59 -18.94
CA GLU A 206 18.33 10.16 -19.72
C GLU A 206 19.62 10.82 -19.22
N ALA A 207 19.58 12.13 -18.98
CA ALA A 207 20.73 12.87 -18.46
C ALA A 207 21.13 12.37 -17.06
N MET A 208 20.16 12.16 -16.16
CA MET A 208 20.42 11.61 -14.83
C MET A 208 21.00 10.19 -14.91
N GLN A 209 20.45 9.34 -15.78
CA GLN A 209 20.95 7.99 -15.99
C GLN A 209 22.41 8.02 -16.46
N ALA A 210 22.75 8.85 -17.45
CA ALA A 210 24.12 9.00 -17.93
C ALA A 210 25.07 9.49 -16.83
N GLU A 211 24.65 10.46 -16.00
CA GLU A 211 25.45 10.93 -14.86
C GLU A 211 25.63 9.84 -13.79
N MET A 212 24.59 9.06 -13.49
CA MET A 212 24.68 7.93 -12.56
C MET A 212 25.58 6.82 -13.10
N GLU A 213 25.49 6.47 -14.38
CA GLU A 213 26.33 5.46 -15.02
C GLU A 213 27.80 5.88 -15.06
N ALA A 214 28.09 7.17 -15.15
CA ALA A 214 29.45 7.71 -15.08
C ALA A 214 30.07 7.59 -13.68
N LEU A 215 29.25 7.47 -12.62
CA LEU A 215 29.75 7.21 -11.26
C LEU A 215 30.20 5.76 -11.07
N LEU A 216 29.68 4.83 -11.85
CA LEU A 216 29.85 3.39 -11.66
C LEU A 216 31.09 2.86 -12.38
N THR A 217 31.83 1.96 -11.73
CA THR A 217 32.84 1.15 -12.41
C THR A 217 32.18 0.10 -13.30
N ASP A 218 32.95 -0.49 -14.22
CA ASP A 218 32.45 -1.56 -15.09
C ASP A 218 32.03 -2.80 -14.27
N GLU A 219 32.73 -3.08 -13.16
CA GLU A 219 32.34 -4.13 -12.21
C GLU A 219 31.01 -3.82 -11.51
N GLN A 220 30.80 -2.58 -11.06
CA GLN A 220 29.53 -2.16 -10.44
C GLN A 220 28.37 -2.20 -11.43
N LYS A 221 28.61 -1.87 -12.71
CA LYS A 221 27.60 -2.03 -13.77
C LYS A 221 27.22 -3.49 -13.98
N ALA A 222 28.21 -4.37 -14.05
CA ALA A 222 27.97 -5.81 -14.16
C ALA A 222 27.19 -6.36 -12.95
N GLU A 223 27.50 -5.90 -11.75
CA GLU A 223 26.77 -6.27 -10.52
C GLU A 223 25.31 -5.80 -10.58
N LEU A 224 25.01 -4.59 -11.07
CA LEU A 224 23.64 -4.12 -11.24
C LEU A 224 22.84 -4.95 -12.25
N GLU A 225 23.45 -5.32 -13.37
CA GLU A 225 22.78 -6.16 -14.36
C GLU A 225 22.47 -7.55 -13.78
N GLN A 226 23.38 -8.11 -12.99
CA GLN A 226 23.11 -9.34 -12.26
C GLN A 226 22.00 -9.15 -11.23
N MET A 227 22.02 -8.09 -10.42
CA MET A 227 20.97 -7.80 -9.43
C MET A 227 19.60 -7.60 -10.09
N LYS A 228 19.55 -7.00 -11.28
CA LYS A 228 18.31 -6.86 -12.07
C LYS A 228 17.80 -8.22 -12.52
N ALA A 229 18.66 -9.06 -13.10
CA ALA A 229 18.30 -10.40 -13.55
C ALA A 229 17.84 -11.29 -12.39
N ASP A 230 18.56 -11.28 -11.27
CA ASP A 230 18.20 -12.05 -10.07
C ASP A 230 16.85 -11.58 -9.51
N ARG A 231 16.61 -10.26 -9.45
CA ARG A 231 15.33 -9.68 -9.01
C ARG A 231 14.20 -10.01 -9.97
N GLU A 232 14.45 -10.01 -11.28
CA GLU A 232 13.46 -10.36 -12.28
C GLU A 232 13.05 -11.83 -12.13
N ALA A 233 14.02 -12.74 -12.00
CA ALA A 233 13.77 -14.15 -11.75
C ALA A 233 13.04 -14.39 -10.41
N GLU A 234 13.44 -13.68 -9.34
CA GLU A 234 12.74 -13.76 -8.04
C GLU A 234 11.30 -13.25 -8.15
N MET A 235 11.08 -12.15 -8.88
CA MET A 235 9.75 -11.59 -9.08
C MET A 235 8.88 -12.51 -9.94
N GLU A 236 9.43 -13.09 -11.00
CA GLU A 236 8.75 -14.08 -11.83
C GLU A 236 8.33 -15.30 -11.01
N ALA A 237 9.25 -15.89 -10.26
CA ALA A 237 8.95 -17.03 -9.38
C ALA A 237 7.88 -16.69 -8.32
N TYR A 238 7.92 -15.47 -7.75
CA TYR A 238 6.90 -15.02 -6.81
C TYR A 238 5.53 -14.86 -7.47
N MET A 239 5.48 -14.25 -8.66
CA MET A 239 4.24 -14.09 -9.41
C MET A 239 3.65 -15.45 -9.79
N ASP A 240 4.46 -16.38 -10.30
CA ASP A 240 4.03 -17.72 -10.68
C ASP A 240 3.51 -18.50 -9.48
N SER A 241 4.20 -18.44 -8.34
CA SER A 241 3.70 -19.06 -7.11
C SER A 241 2.38 -18.44 -6.66
N SER A 242 2.20 -17.12 -6.80
CA SER A 242 0.95 -16.46 -6.45
C SER A 242 -0.19 -16.83 -7.42
N LYS A 243 0.09 -16.94 -8.72
CA LYS A 243 -0.87 -17.39 -9.74
C LYS A 243 -1.28 -18.84 -9.50
N ALA A 244 -0.34 -19.73 -9.20
CA ALA A 244 -0.63 -21.13 -8.92
C ALA A 244 -1.60 -21.29 -7.75
N VAL A 245 -1.40 -20.55 -6.66
CA VAL A 245 -2.32 -20.55 -5.52
C VAL A 245 -3.69 -19.97 -5.90
N MET A 246 -3.72 -18.90 -6.71
CA MET A 246 -4.98 -18.35 -7.21
C MET A 246 -5.75 -19.38 -8.04
N TYR A 247 -5.10 -20.08 -8.98
CA TYR A 247 -5.72 -21.13 -9.79
C TYR A 247 -6.31 -22.26 -8.95
N GLU A 248 -5.57 -22.69 -7.93
CA GLU A 248 -6.02 -23.71 -6.97
C GLU A 248 -7.24 -23.24 -6.18
N VAL A 249 -7.17 -22.04 -5.57
CA VAL A 249 -8.24 -21.49 -4.73
C VAL A 249 -9.52 -21.24 -5.52
N LEU A 250 -9.40 -20.72 -6.75
CA LEU A 250 -10.54 -20.47 -7.63
C LEU A 250 -11.03 -21.75 -8.31
N ALA A 251 -10.35 -22.88 -8.13
CA ALA A 251 -10.62 -24.14 -8.82
C ALA A 251 -10.79 -23.95 -10.34
N MET A 252 -9.91 -23.15 -10.94
CA MET A 252 -10.00 -22.80 -12.36
C MET A 252 -9.81 -24.03 -13.25
N THR A 253 -10.59 -24.11 -14.33
CA THR A 253 -10.40 -25.15 -15.34
C THR A 253 -9.13 -24.87 -16.17
N ALA A 254 -8.58 -25.90 -16.82
CA ALA A 254 -7.44 -25.72 -17.72
C ALA A 254 -7.73 -24.72 -18.86
N GLU A 255 -8.97 -24.69 -19.34
CA GLU A 255 -9.45 -23.74 -20.35
C GLU A 255 -9.48 -22.31 -19.79
N GLN A 256 -10.00 -22.13 -18.55
CA GLN A 256 -9.98 -20.83 -17.88
C GLN A 256 -8.56 -20.33 -17.62
N ILE A 257 -7.63 -21.21 -17.21
CA ILE A 257 -6.22 -20.85 -16.98
C ILE A 257 -5.58 -20.37 -18.28
N THR A 258 -5.77 -21.12 -19.38
CA THR A 258 -5.22 -20.77 -20.69
C THR A 258 -5.73 -19.41 -21.16
N GLU A 259 -7.04 -19.16 -21.06
CA GLU A 259 -7.61 -17.87 -21.47
C GLU A 259 -7.15 -16.72 -20.58
N PHE A 260 -7.03 -16.94 -19.27
CA PHE A 260 -6.50 -15.96 -18.34
C PHE A 260 -5.06 -15.55 -18.69
N GLU A 261 -4.20 -16.52 -18.98
CA GLU A 261 -2.80 -16.28 -19.38
C GLU A 261 -2.73 -15.52 -20.71
N ASN A 262 -3.54 -15.91 -21.71
CA ASN A 262 -3.63 -15.18 -22.98
C ASN A 262 -4.05 -13.72 -22.77
N ILE A 263 -5.04 -13.44 -21.91
CA ILE A 263 -5.45 -12.06 -21.61
C ILE A 263 -4.30 -11.27 -20.99
N GLN A 264 -3.51 -11.87 -20.09
CA GLN A 264 -2.35 -11.22 -19.48
C GLN A 264 -1.26 -10.92 -20.51
N ASP A 265 -0.92 -11.90 -21.35
CA ASP A 265 0.13 -11.77 -22.35
C ASP A 265 -0.25 -10.77 -23.44
N ASP A 266 -1.49 -10.81 -23.94
CA ASP A 266 -2.01 -9.84 -24.90
C ASP A 266 -1.98 -8.42 -24.33
N THR A 267 -2.38 -8.25 -23.06
CA THR A 267 -2.37 -6.94 -22.40
C THR A 267 -0.94 -6.43 -22.22
N LYS A 268 0.00 -7.31 -21.85
CA LYS A 268 1.43 -6.96 -21.73
C LYS A 268 2.00 -6.52 -23.08
N ALA A 269 1.78 -7.32 -24.14
CA ALA A 269 2.25 -7.02 -25.48
C ALA A 269 1.64 -5.69 -26.00
N ALA A 270 0.35 -5.45 -25.77
CA ALA A 270 -0.30 -4.21 -26.14
C ALA A 270 0.27 -2.99 -25.40
N MET A 271 0.57 -3.10 -24.10
CA MET A 271 1.23 -2.02 -23.35
C MET A 271 2.64 -1.74 -23.83
N GLU A 272 3.41 -2.77 -24.17
CA GLU A 272 4.75 -2.63 -24.72
C GLU A 272 4.71 -1.88 -26.04
N ALA A 273 3.79 -2.24 -26.94
CA ALA A 273 3.57 -1.52 -28.19
C ALA A 273 3.14 -0.06 -27.98
N LEU A 274 2.23 0.22 -27.03
CA LEU A 274 1.82 1.58 -26.71
C LEU A 274 2.99 2.41 -26.15
N ARG A 275 3.84 1.81 -25.31
CA ARG A 275 5.04 2.49 -24.77
C ARG A 275 6.05 2.79 -25.87
N GLU A 276 6.23 1.88 -26.82
CA GLU A 276 7.11 2.09 -27.97
C GLU A 276 6.62 3.25 -28.84
N GLN A 277 5.31 3.29 -29.16
CA GLN A 277 4.71 4.40 -29.91
C GLN A 277 4.91 5.74 -29.20
N LEU A 278 4.70 5.78 -27.87
CA LEU A 278 4.95 6.98 -27.08
C LEU A 278 6.44 7.38 -27.12
N SER A 279 7.35 6.41 -27.00
CA SER A 279 8.80 6.66 -27.04
C SER A 279 9.27 7.19 -28.39
N ASN A 280 8.66 6.74 -29.49
CA ASN A 280 8.95 7.18 -30.84
C ASN A 280 8.31 8.53 -31.18
N GLY A 281 7.40 9.03 -30.34
CA GLY A 281 6.60 10.23 -30.60
C GLY A 281 5.48 10.02 -31.61
N ASP A 282 5.08 8.77 -31.87
CA ASP A 282 3.96 8.42 -32.76
C ASP A 282 2.60 8.79 -32.13
N ILE A 283 2.53 8.77 -30.79
CA ILE A 283 1.40 9.20 -29.99
C ILE A 283 1.86 10.15 -28.89
N ASP A 284 0.98 11.06 -28.48
CA ASP A 284 1.20 11.96 -27.35
C ASP A 284 0.83 11.29 -26.00
N ILE A 285 1.11 11.95 -24.87
CA ILE A 285 0.91 11.34 -23.55
C ILE A 285 -0.57 11.12 -23.23
N ASP A 286 -1.44 11.98 -23.76
CA ASP A 286 -2.88 11.90 -23.52
C ASP A 286 -3.49 10.75 -24.31
N ALA A 287 -3.13 10.58 -25.58
CA ALA A 287 -3.47 9.44 -26.41
C ALA A 287 -2.94 8.12 -25.81
N PHE A 288 -1.69 8.11 -25.30
CA PHE A 288 -1.16 6.94 -24.59
C PHE A 288 -2.02 6.58 -23.37
N ARG A 289 -2.41 7.56 -22.55
CA ARG A 289 -3.23 7.32 -21.35
C ARG A 289 -4.63 6.83 -21.72
N GLU A 290 -5.27 7.45 -22.71
CA GLU A 290 -6.58 7.02 -23.19
C GLU A 290 -6.53 5.56 -23.69
N ALA A 291 -5.53 5.22 -24.51
CA ALA A 291 -5.33 3.86 -25.00
C ALA A 291 -5.05 2.86 -23.87
N ALA A 292 -4.21 3.23 -22.90
CA ALA A 292 -3.92 2.38 -21.75
C ALA A 292 -5.15 2.15 -20.85
N VAL A 293 -5.97 3.18 -20.61
CA VAL A 293 -7.23 3.07 -19.86
C VAL A 293 -8.21 2.17 -20.60
N GLN A 294 -8.37 2.35 -21.91
CA GLN A 294 -9.25 1.51 -22.72
C GLN A 294 -8.79 0.05 -22.70
N MET A 295 -7.51 -0.19 -22.92
CA MET A 295 -6.93 -1.53 -22.91
C MET A 295 -7.13 -2.24 -21.55
N HIS A 296 -6.92 -1.54 -20.42
CA HIS A 296 -7.20 -2.11 -19.11
C HIS A 296 -8.70 -2.37 -18.88
N THR A 297 -9.57 -1.52 -19.41
CA THR A 297 -11.03 -1.71 -19.35
C THR A 297 -11.47 -2.94 -20.15
N ASP A 298 -10.91 -3.12 -21.34
CA ASP A 298 -11.19 -4.26 -22.21
C ASP A 298 -10.69 -5.57 -21.58
N ALA A 299 -9.46 -5.56 -21.04
CA ALA A 299 -8.91 -6.70 -20.30
C ALA A 299 -9.76 -7.03 -19.07
N SER A 300 -10.19 -6.03 -18.29
CA SER A 300 -11.07 -6.23 -17.13
C SER A 300 -12.41 -6.84 -17.54
N THR A 301 -12.98 -6.42 -18.67
CA THR A 301 -14.24 -6.99 -19.18
C THR A 301 -14.09 -8.46 -19.56
N LYS A 302 -12.99 -8.81 -20.24
CA LYS A 302 -12.69 -10.22 -20.58
C LYS A 302 -12.49 -11.07 -19.33
N LEU A 303 -11.78 -10.54 -18.32
CA LEU A 303 -11.57 -11.22 -17.05
C LEU A 303 -12.88 -11.41 -16.28
N GLU A 304 -13.73 -10.39 -16.19
CA GLU A 304 -15.05 -10.51 -15.55
C GLU A 304 -15.91 -11.61 -16.20
N ALA A 305 -15.86 -11.74 -17.53
CA ALA A 305 -16.60 -12.77 -18.26
C ALA A 305 -16.01 -14.20 -18.14
N LEU A 306 -14.74 -14.31 -17.74
CA LEU A 306 -14.03 -15.58 -17.64
C LEU A 306 -14.40 -16.39 -16.39
N PHE A 307 -14.74 -15.70 -15.32
CA PHE A 307 -14.96 -16.28 -14.00
C PHE A 307 -16.45 -16.51 -13.71
N THR A 308 -16.74 -17.53 -12.90
CA THR A 308 -18.09 -17.74 -12.35
C THR A 308 -18.39 -16.73 -11.24
N ASP A 309 -19.66 -16.59 -10.86
CA ASP A 309 -20.07 -15.71 -9.74
C ASP A 309 -19.35 -16.08 -8.44
N ASP A 310 -19.22 -17.39 -8.13
CA ASP A 310 -18.49 -17.88 -6.96
C ASP A 310 -16.99 -17.50 -7.01
N GLN A 311 -16.36 -17.62 -8.18
CA GLN A 311 -14.97 -17.22 -8.38
C GLN A 311 -14.80 -15.71 -8.24
N LEU A 312 -15.70 -14.91 -8.82
CA LEU A 312 -15.70 -13.45 -8.71
C LEU A 312 -15.89 -12.99 -7.26
N GLU A 313 -16.69 -13.69 -6.45
CA GLU A 313 -16.81 -13.41 -5.02
C GLU A 313 -15.46 -13.56 -4.30
N ILE A 314 -14.75 -14.68 -4.52
CA ILE A 314 -13.43 -14.91 -3.93
C ILE A 314 -12.45 -13.82 -4.36
N ILE A 315 -12.46 -13.43 -5.65
CA ILE A 315 -11.60 -12.36 -6.18
C ILE A 315 -11.91 -11.02 -5.52
N LYS A 316 -13.20 -10.71 -5.31
CA LYS A 316 -13.63 -9.47 -4.63
C LYS A 316 -13.20 -9.45 -3.18
N ILE A 317 -13.31 -10.58 -2.46
CA ILE A 317 -12.80 -10.74 -1.09
C ILE A 317 -11.28 -10.53 -1.08
N HIS A 318 -10.53 -11.19 -1.96
CA HIS A 318 -9.09 -11.02 -2.08
C HIS A 318 -8.69 -9.55 -2.29
N LYS A 319 -9.37 -8.84 -3.19
CA LYS A 319 -9.14 -7.42 -3.45
C LYS A 319 -9.42 -6.56 -2.21
N ALA A 320 -10.52 -6.83 -1.50
CA ALA A 320 -10.86 -6.12 -0.27
C ALA A 320 -9.78 -6.32 0.81
N LEU A 321 -9.31 -7.56 1.00
CA LEU A 321 -8.22 -7.88 1.93
C LEU A 321 -6.92 -7.18 1.54
N GLN A 322 -6.56 -7.19 0.25
CA GLN A 322 -5.36 -6.55 -0.27
C GLN A 322 -5.36 -5.04 -0.01
N LEU A 323 -6.47 -4.35 -0.29
CA LEU A 323 -6.60 -2.91 -0.04
C LEU A 323 -6.38 -2.56 1.44
N ARG A 324 -6.90 -3.40 2.35
CA ARG A 324 -6.74 -3.22 3.80
C ARG A 324 -5.32 -3.53 4.25
N MET A 325 -4.74 -4.64 3.82
CA MET A 325 -3.38 -5.02 4.19
C MET A 325 -2.34 -3.99 3.71
N ASN A 326 -2.54 -3.43 2.51
CA ASN A 326 -1.68 -2.37 1.98
C ASN A 326 -1.76 -1.08 2.81
N LYS A 327 -2.95 -0.70 3.28
CA LYS A 327 -3.13 0.43 4.19
C LYS A 327 -2.34 0.24 5.50
N HIS A 328 -2.30 -0.97 6.04
CA HIS A 328 -1.51 -1.28 7.24
C HIS A 328 0.00 -1.26 6.98
N ARG A 329 0.46 -1.80 5.85
CA ARG A 329 1.89 -1.80 5.50
C ARG A 329 2.43 -0.41 5.16
N GLY A 330 1.60 0.48 4.59
CA GLY A 330 1.95 1.87 4.30
C GLY A 330 1.81 2.84 5.49
N GLY A 331 1.24 2.38 6.61
CA GLY A 331 0.86 3.21 7.77
C GLY A 331 1.90 3.38 8.86
N GLY A 332 3.16 3.01 8.62
CA GLY A 332 4.27 3.15 9.57
C GLY A 332 4.75 4.59 9.79
N ASN A 333 3.84 5.53 10.09
CA ASN A 333 4.04 6.80 10.82
C ASN A 333 2.83 7.71 10.61
N GLY A 334 1.72 7.37 11.26
CA GLY A 334 0.55 8.24 11.36
C GLY A 334 -0.14 7.98 12.68
N GLN A 335 0.27 8.70 13.72
CA GLN A 335 -0.40 8.71 15.02
C GLN A 335 -1.91 8.82 14.85
N GLY A 336 -2.62 8.00 15.61
CA GLY A 336 -4.06 7.81 15.51
C GLY A 336 -4.84 9.12 15.48
N MET A 337 -5.79 9.17 14.56
CA MET A 337 -7.01 9.93 14.80
C MET A 337 -8.11 8.92 15.09
N GLY A 338 -8.34 8.72 16.37
CA GLY A 338 -9.49 7.99 16.87
C GLY A 338 -10.76 8.59 16.28
N ASN A 339 -11.58 7.74 15.67
CA ASN A 339 -12.98 8.04 15.50
C ASN A 339 -13.66 7.88 16.87
N GLY A 340 -13.40 8.86 17.74
CA GLY A 340 -14.10 9.04 19.00
C GLY A 340 -15.55 9.32 18.70
N GLY A 341 -16.38 8.29 18.85
CA GLY A 341 -17.81 8.38 18.71
C GLY A 341 -18.38 9.58 19.47
N ARG A 342 -19.16 10.39 18.75
CA ARG A 342 -20.10 11.35 19.33
C ARG A 342 -20.98 10.62 20.34
N ARG A 343 -20.67 10.76 21.63
CA ARG A 343 -21.59 10.42 22.72
C ARG A 343 -21.81 11.64 23.60
N GLY A 344 -23.02 12.18 23.48
CA GLY A 344 -23.83 12.66 24.59
C GLY A 344 -23.30 13.85 25.36
N GLY A 345 -23.65 15.06 24.89
CA GLY A 345 -23.79 16.20 25.78
C GLY A 345 -24.87 15.90 26.82
N HIS A 346 -24.46 15.57 28.04
CA HIS A 346 -25.30 15.65 29.22
C HIS A 346 -24.92 16.90 29.98
N GLY A 347 -25.90 17.79 30.10
CA GLY A 347 -25.78 19.05 30.81
C GLY A 347 -25.41 18.87 32.27
N ARG A 348 -24.61 19.79 32.77
CA ARG A 348 -24.56 20.10 34.20
C ARG A 348 -24.66 21.61 34.35
N GLY A 349 -25.71 22.00 35.05
CA GLY A 349 -26.11 23.38 35.28
C GLY A 349 -25.03 24.20 35.96
N GLY A 350 -24.95 25.45 35.54
CA GLY A 350 -24.31 26.51 36.30
C GLY A 350 -25.14 26.81 37.54
N ASN A 351 -24.51 26.67 38.71
CA ASN A 351 -24.91 27.35 39.92
C ASN A 351 -23.74 28.19 40.41
N SER A 352 -23.99 29.50 40.46
CA SER A 352 -23.52 30.53 41.40
C SER A 352 -22.02 30.66 41.72
N GLY A 353 -21.53 31.87 41.44
CA GLY A 353 -20.30 32.48 41.95
C GLY A 353 -20.18 33.88 41.42
#